data_AF-A0A2L2WWZ4-F1
#
_entry.id   AF-A0A2L2WWZ4-F1
#
_cell.length_a   1.000
_cell.length_b   1.000
_cell.length_c   1.000
_cell.angle_alpha   90.00
_cell.angle_beta   90.00
_cell.angle_gamma   90.00
#
_symmetry.space_group_name_H-M   'P 1'
#
loop_
_entity.id
_entity.type
_entity.pdbx_description
1 polymer ?
#
loop_
_entity_poly.entity_id
_entity_poly.type
_entity_poly.pdbx_seq_one_letter_code
_entity_poly.pdbx_strand_id
1 'polypeptide(L)'
;MIKLLEHNRRPDISFSRKRGTIRITARVARVLALRPGDAINIAVSNGEYYLHAVHITNGIGRFEAQCWPTKKGSGNYCASCVRLCRSLLDSVGVKADKVAYMVGQAFERDSTTYVPIITLHPLL
;
A
#
# COMPACT_ATOMS: atom_id res chain seq x y z
N MET A 1 20.56 -4.06 -23.91
CA MET A 1 19.25 -4.68 -24.27
C MET A 1 18.19 -4.07 -23.36
N ILE A 2 17.33 -3.21 -23.90
CA ILE A 2 16.31 -2.50 -23.12
C ILE A 2 15.09 -3.43 -23.02
N LYS A 3 14.89 -4.05 -21.85
CA LYS A 3 13.71 -4.86 -21.54
C LYS A 3 12.52 -3.93 -21.25
N LEU A 4 11.92 -3.37 -22.30
CA LEU A 4 10.85 -2.37 -22.20
C LEU A 4 9.48 -2.96 -21.76
N LEU A 5 9.35 -4.29 -21.67
CA LEU A 5 8.04 -5.00 -21.68
C LEU A 5 7.88 -6.16 -20.68
N GLU A 6 8.79 -6.38 -19.71
CA GLU A 6 8.63 -7.54 -18.81
C GLU A 6 7.38 -7.46 -17.90
N HIS A 7 6.84 -6.26 -17.68
CA HIS A 7 5.64 -6.06 -16.87
C HIS A 7 4.63 -5.12 -17.55
N ASN A 8 3.67 -5.69 -18.30
CA ASN A 8 2.57 -4.94 -18.91
C ASN A 8 1.54 -4.40 -17.90
N ARG A 9 1.59 -4.84 -16.63
CA ARG A 9 0.68 -4.37 -15.57
C ARG A 9 1.37 -3.36 -14.67
N ARG A 10 0.75 -2.18 -14.55
CA ARG A 10 1.12 -1.17 -13.57
C ARG A 10 0.87 -1.72 -12.16
N PRO A 11 1.82 -1.59 -11.22
CA PRO A 11 1.63 -2.05 -9.85
C PRO A 11 0.50 -1.27 -9.17
N ASP A 12 -0.16 -1.94 -8.22
CA ASP A 12 -1.25 -1.36 -7.44
C ASP A 12 -0.77 -0.58 -6.23
N ILE A 13 0.30 -1.07 -5.60
CA ILE A 13 0.96 -0.46 -4.43
C ILE A 13 2.47 -0.64 -4.53
N SER A 14 3.24 0.32 -4.01
CA SER A 14 4.70 0.18 -3.89
C SER A 14 5.23 0.66 -2.55
N PHE A 15 6.29 0.02 -2.06
CA PHE A 15 6.94 0.30 -0.80
C PHE A 15 8.40 0.69 -1.04
N SER A 16 8.89 1.67 -0.28
CA SER A 16 10.32 1.99 -0.18
C SER A 16 10.83 1.70 1.23
N ARG A 17 11.82 0.82 1.34
CA ARG A 17 12.45 0.40 2.59
C ARG A 17 13.15 1.55 3.31
N LYS A 18 14.01 2.31 2.61
CA LYS A 18 14.76 3.41 3.25
C LYS A 18 13.89 4.63 3.52
N ARG A 19 13.04 5.02 2.56
CA ARG A 19 12.24 6.25 2.67
C ARG A 19 10.94 6.06 3.44
N GLY A 20 10.48 4.82 3.60
CA GLY A 20 9.16 4.53 4.17
C GLY A 20 8.00 4.93 3.27
N THR A 21 8.27 5.45 2.06
CA THR A 21 7.24 5.90 1.14
C THR A 21 6.41 4.72 0.64
N ILE A 22 5.10 4.84 0.77
CA ILE A 22 4.12 3.91 0.24
C ILE A 22 3.32 4.66 -0.82
N ARG A 23 3.29 4.15 -2.04
CA ARG A 23 2.50 4.75 -3.14
C ARG A 23 1.32 3.85 -3.42
N ILE A 24 0.14 4.45 -3.50
CA ILE A 24 -1.13 3.77 -3.63
C ILE A 24 -1.79 4.28 -4.92
N THR A 25 -2.13 3.37 -5.83
CA THR A 25 -2.82 3.76 -7.05
C THR A 25 -4.24 4.23 -6.79
N ALA A 26 -4.80 5.01 -7.71
CA ALA A 26 -6.19 5.45 -7.67
C ALA A 26 -7.20 4.28 -7.66
N ARG A 27 -6.84 3.10 -8.17
CA ARG A 27 -7.67 1.90 -8.06
C ARG A 27 -7.80 1.46 -6.60
N VAL A 28 -6.66 1.23 -5.94
CA VAL A 28 -6.62 0.80 -4.54
C VAL A 28 -7.21 1.85 -3.61
N ALA A 29 -6.90 3.13 -3.84
CA ALA A 29 -7.44 4.22 -3.03
C ALA A 29 -8.98 4.29 -3.08
N ARG A 30 -9.60 4.04 -4.25
CA ARG A 30 -11.06 3.97 -4.38
C ARG A 30 -11.64 2.76 -3.67
N VAL A 31 -11.01 1.58 -3.82
CA VAL A 31 -11.43 0.34 -3.15
C VAL A 31 -11.44 0.51 -1.63
N LEU A 32 -10.40 1.14 -1.08
CA LEU A 32 -10.27 1.42 0.35
C LEU A 32 -11.01 2.69 0.81
N ALA A 33 -11.76 3.35 -0.08
CA ALA A 33 -12.43 4.62 0.18
C ALA A 33 -11.54 5.69 0.86
N LEU A 34 -10.25 5.73 0.52
CA LEU A 34 -9.26 6.60 1.17
C LEU A 34 -9.59 8.08 1.00
N ARG A 35 -9.49 8.81 2.11
CA ARG A 35 -9.61 10.27 2.19
C ARG A 35 -8.27 10.87 2.62
N PRO A 36 -8.00 12.15 2.27
CA PRO A 36 -6.82 12.83 2.80
C PRO A 36 -6.88 12.85 4.33
N GLY A 37 -5.80 12.41 4.98
CA GLY A 37 -5.71 12.34 6.44
C GLY A 37 -5.96 10.95 7.04
N ASP A 38 -6.59 10.03 6.31
CA ASP A 38 -6.70 8.62 6.69
C ASP A 38 -5.32 7.98 6.78
N ALA A 39 -5.16 6.86 7.49
CA ALA A 39 -3.93 6.08 7.48
C ALA A 39 -4.13 4.73 6.76
N ILE A 40 -3.05 4.08 6.38
CA ILE A 40 -3.07 2.68 5.93
C ILE A 40 -2.36 1.78 6.94
N ASN A 41 -2.83 0.54 7.03
CA ASN A 41 -2.19 -0.48 7.82
C ASN A 41 -2.27 -1.84 7.12
N ILE A 42 -1.47 -2.79 7.59
CA ILE A 42 -1.40 -4.15 7.05
C ILE A 42 -1.76 -5.13 8.16
N ALA A 43 -2.85 -5.88 7.95
CA ALA A 43 -3.21 -7.01 8.78
C ALA A 43 -2.55 -8.29 8.26
N VAL A 44 -2.31 -9.24 9.15
CA VAL A 44 -1.77 -10.57 8.81
C VAL A 44 -2.76 -11.63 9.29
N SER A 45 -3.17 -12.52 8.39
CA SER A 45 -4.01 -13.67 8.74
C SER A 45 -3.64 -14.84 7.85
N ASN A 46 -3.47 -16.04 8.44
CA ASN A 46 -3.14 -17.27 7.72
C ASN A 46 -1.93 -17.16 6.77
N GLY A 47 -0.93 -16.32 7.12
CA GLY A 47 0.26 -16.08 6.30
C GLY A 47 0.08 -15.09 5.14
N GLU A 48 -1.13 -14.58 4.93
CA GLU A 48 -1.42 -13.53 3.94
C GLU A 48 -1.40 -12.13 4.57
N TYR A 49 -1.11 -11.14 3.73
CA TYR A 49 -1.01 -9.74 4.11
C TYR A 49 -2.16 -8.96 3.47
N TYR A 50 -2.89 -8.20 4.28
CA TYR A 50 -4.07 -7.47 3.83
C TYR A 50 -3.90 -5.97 4.11
N LEU A 51 -3.92 -5.17 3.05
CA LEU A 51 -3.95 -3.72 3.16
C LEU A 51 -5.37 -3.26 3.54
N HIS A 52 -5.48 -2.37 4.49
CA HIS A 52 -6.73 -1.70 4.80
C HIS A 52 -6.52 -0.22 5.17
N ALA A 53 -7.59 0.56 5.07
CA ALA A 53 -7.62 1.92 5.56
C ALA A 53 -7.92 1.95 7.07
N VAL A 54 -7.38 2.95 7.74
CA VAL A 54 -7.80 3.40 9.08
C VAL A 54 -8.38 4.78 8.88
N HIS A 55 -9.72 4.87 8.92
CA HIS A 55 -10.42 6.13 8.70
C HIS A 55 -10.39 6.98 9.97
N ILE A 56 -9.81 8.18 9.87
CA ILE A 56 -9.57 9.04 11.04
C ILE A 56 -10.59 10.17 11.05
N THR A 57 -11.56 10.07 11.96
CA THR A 57 -12.53 11.14 12.25
C THR A 57 -12.11 11.85 13.53
N ASN A 58 -11.69 13.11 13.45
CA ASN A 58 -11.24 13.96 14.59
C ASN A 58 -9.79 13.75 15.08
N GLY A 59 -8.89 13.33 14.19
CA GLY A 59 -7.48 13.23 14.54
C GLY A 59 -6.80 14.59 14.74
N ILE A 60 -6.21 14.82 15.91
CA ILE A 60 -5.31 15.96 16.15
C ILE A 60 -3.88 15.50 15.88
N GLY A 61 -3.27 16.02 14.81
CA GLY A 61 -1.86 15.76 14.48
C GLY A 61 -1.64 14.81 13.32
N ARG A 62 -0.40 14.30 13.20
CA ARG A 62 0.04 13.39 12.15
C ARG A 62 0.05 11.96 12.66
N PHE A 63 -0.52 11.05 11.89
CA PHE A 63 -0.54 9.61 12.18
C PHE A 63 0.53 8.88 11.36
N GLU A 64 1.07 7.78 11.90
CA GLU A 64 1.93 6.90 11.09
C GLU A 64 1.16 6.41 9.87
N ALA A 65 1.85 6.36 8.72
CA ALA A 65 1.25 5.93 7.46
C ALA A 65 0.00 6.74 7.04
N GLN A 66 -0.12 7.99 7.51
CA GLN A 66 -1.13 8.93 7.05
C GLN A 66 -1.01 9.13 5.54
N CYS A 67 -2.15 9.19 4.87
CA CYS A 67 -2.32 9.25 3.43
C CYS A 67 -2.58 10.69 2.98
N TRP A 68 -1.92 11.09 1.89
CA TRP A 68 -2.15 12.35 1.21
C TRP A 68 -2.19 12.16 -0.31
N PRO A 69 -2.97 12.96 -1.04
CA PRO A 69 -3.02 12.90 -2.49
C PRO A 69 -1.67 13.32 -3.09
N THR A 70 -1.25 12.63 -4.15
CA THR A 70 0.04 12.93 -4.82
C THR A 70 0.01 14.19 -5.67
N LYS A 71 -1.02 14.32 -6.50
CA LYS A 71 -1.31 15.51 -7.32
C LYS A 71 -2.82 15.64 -7.48
N LYS A 72 -3.31 16.88 -7.59
CA LYS A 72 -4.73 17.21 -7.75
C LYS A 72 -5.32 16.42 -8.94
N GLY A 73 -6.50 15.83 -8.72
CA GLY A 73 -7.24 15.10 -9.75
C GLY A 73 -6.73 13.70 -10.11
N SER A 74 -5.57 13.26 -9.60
CA SER A 74 -5.04 11.95 -10.00
C SER A 74 -5.67 10.74 -9.31
N GLY A 75 -6.29 10.96 -8.15
CA GLY A 75 -6.80 9.89 -7.28
C GLY A 75 -5.72 9.02 -6.62
N ASN A 76 -4.43 9.20 -6.93
CA ASN A 76 -3.35 8.43 -6.32
C ASN A 76 -2.95 9.06 -4.98
N TYR A 77 -2.64 8.20 -4.02
CA TYR A 77 -2.21 8.60 -2.68
C TYR A 77 -0.77 8.17 -2.41
N CYS A 78 -0.15 8.88 -1.47
CA CYS A 78 1.09 8.49 -0.82
C CYS A 78 0.86 8.41 0.68
N ALA A 79 1.58 7.52 1.34
CA ALA A 79 1.78 7.50 2.77
C ALA A 79 3.28 7.37 3.08
N SER A 80 3.67 7.57 4.34
CA SER A 80 5.03 7.27 4.79
C SER A 80 5.04 6.59 6.15
N CYS A 81 5.67 5.43 6.22
CA CYS A 81 5.99 4.73 7.46
C CYS A 81 7.16 3.76 7.21
N VAL A 82 8.36 4.12 7.70
CA VAL A 82 9.57 3.29 7.56
C VAL A 82 9.38 1.95 8.25
N ARG A 83 8.75 1.95 9.43
CA ARG A 83 8.51 0.75 10.24
C ARG A 83 7.62 -0.23 9.49
N LEU A 84 6.46 0.21 8.98
CA LEU A 84 5.53 -0.63 8.23
C LEU A 84 6.18 -1.20 6.96
N CYS A 85 6.91 -0.38 6.19
CA CYS A 85 7.65 -0.85 5.03
C CYS A 85 8.66 -1.94 5.40
N ARG A 86 9.51 -1.72 6.41
CA ARG A 86 10.51 -2.71 6.82
C ARG A 86 9.85 -3.99 7.32
N SER A 87 8.85 -3.88 8.19
CA SER A 87 8.13 -5.04 8.74
C SER A 87 7.55 -5.92 7.63
N LEU A 88 6.82 -5.35 6.65
CA LEU A 88 6.30 -6.12 5.52
C LEU A 88 7.43 -6.76 4.70
N LEU A 89 8.45 -5.97 4.35
CA LEU A 89 9.47 -6.45 3.41
C LEU A 89 10.43 -7.46 4.04
N ASP A 90 10.70 -7.36 5.34
CA ASP A 90 11.49 -8.32 6.10
C ASP A 90 10.69 -9.61 6.29
N SER A 91 9.38 -9.52 6.57
CA SER A 91 8.52 -10.69 6.77
C SER A 91 8.31 -11.53 5.51
N VAL A 92 8.48 -10.93 4.32
CA VAL A 92 8.44 -11.64 3.02
C VAL A 92 9.83 -11.84 2.40
N GLY A 93 10.92 -11.55 3.12
CA GLY A 93 12.30 -11.82 2.68
C GLY A 93 12.84 -10.94 1.55
N VAL A 94 12.18 -9.83 1.22
CA VAL A 94 12.59 -8.93 0.13
C VAL A 94 13.66 -7.95 0.60
N LYS A 95 14.87 -8.01 0.02
CA LYS A 95 16.00 -7.13 0.37
C LYS A 95 16.11 -5.84 -0.44
N ALA A 96 15.32 -5.70 -1.52
CA ALA A 96 15.35 -4.52 -2.39
C ALA A 96 14.92 -3.23 -1.65
N ASP A 97 15.44 -2.08 -2.08
CA ASP A 97 15.04 -0.79 -1.48
C ASP A 97 13.63 -0.37 -1.91
N LYS A 98 13.22 -0.72 -3.12
CA LYS A 98 11.89 -0.46 -3.66
C LYS A 98 11.33 -1.75 -4.21
N VAL A 99 10.05 -1.93 -3.99
CA VAL A 99 9.30 -3.07 -4.51
C VAL A 99 7.85 -2.66 -4.66
N ALA A 100 7.20 -3.21 -5.66
CA ALA A 100 5.79 -2.99 -5.91
C ALA A 100 5.04 -4.32 -5.98
N TYR A 101 3.75 -4.28 -5.70
CA TYR A 101 2.90 -5.46 -5.66
C TYR A 101 1.60 -5.19 -6.39
N MET A 102 1.05 -6.27 -6.94
CA MET A 102 -0.36 -6.35 -7.31
C MET A 102 -1.20 -6.60 -6.06
N VAL A 103 -2.46 -6.21 -6.11
CA VAL A 103 -3.44 -6.57 -5.06
C VAL A 103 -4.55 -7.45 -5.61
N GLY A 104 -5.05 -8.34 -4.76
CA GLY A 104 -6.14 -9.26 -5.04
C GLY A 104 -7.52 -8.62 -5.07
N GLN A 105 -8.55 -9.45 -5.02
CA GLN A 105 -9.93 -9.00 -4.89
C GLN A 105 -10.19 -8.51 -3.45
N ALA A 106 -10.86 -7.37 -3.34
CA ALA A 106 -11.24 -6.82 -2.05
C ALA A 106 -12.36 -7.64 -1.40
N PHE A 107 -12.35 -7.67 -0.07
CA PHE A 107 -13.43 -8.24 0.73
C PHE A 107 -13.67 -7.37 1.96
N GLU A 108 -14.84 -7.52 2.55
CA GLU A 108 -15.22 -6.81 3.77
C GLU A 108 -15.27 -7.78 4.95
N ARG A 109 -14.76 -7.33 6.09
CA ARG A 109 -14.86 -8.05 7.36
C ARG A 109 -14.97 -7.02 8.49
N ASP A 110 -15.94 -7.21 9.38
CA ASP A 110 -16.18 -6.32 10.53
C ASP A 110 -16.24 -4.83 10.10
N SER A 111 -16.96 -4.55 9.02
CA SER A 111 -17.10 -3.22 8.40
C SER A 111 -15.79 -2.57 7.92
N THR A 112 -14.72 -3.36 7.78
CA THR A 112 -13.43 -2.92 7.23
C THR A 112 -13.20 -3.59 5.88
N THR A 113 -12.88 -2.78 4.86
CA THR A 113 -12.46 -3.28 3.56
C THR A 113 -10.98 -3.63 3.57
N TYR A 114 -10.70 -4.87 3.20
CA TYR A 114 -9.34 -5.40 3.06
C TYR A 114 -9.04 -5.69 1.60
N VAL A 115 -7.78 -5.52 1.20
CA VAL A 115 -7.28 -5.96 -0.10
C VAL A 115 -6.02 -6.80 0.09
N PRO A 116 -5.98 -8.06 -0.37
CA PRO A 116 -4.78 -8.90 -0.28
C PRO A 116 -3.62 -8.32 -1.07
N ILE A 117 -2.42 -8.28 -0.48
CA ILE A 117 -1.18 -7.95 -1.18
C ILE A 117 -0.59 -9.27 -1.71
N ILE A 118 -0.39 -9.37 -3.02
CA ILE A 118 0.17 -10.58 -3.65
C ILE A 118 1.69 -10.57 -3.50
N THR A 119 2.21 -11.09 -2.39
CA THR A 119 3.63 -10.96 -2.01
C THR A 119 4.57 -11.95 -2.69
N LEU A 120 4.05 -13.05 -3.25
CA LEU A 120 4.85 -14.07 -3.97
C LEU A 120 5.44 -13.58 -5.30
N HIS A 121 4.89 -12.49 -5.86
CA HIS A 121 5.29 -11.96 -7.18
C HIS A 121 5.62 -10.46 -7.08
N PRO A 122 6.70 -10.09 -6.36
CA PRO A 122 7.14 -8.70 -6.29
C PRO A 122 7.55 -8.18 -7.67
N LEU A 123 7.16 -6.95 -7.97
CA LEU A 123 7.58 -6.18 -9.13
C LEU A 123 8.74 -5.27 -8.70
N LEU A 124 9.95 -5.54 -9.18
CA LEU A 124 11.19 -4.86 -8.79
C LEU A 124 11.54 -3.69 -9.71
#